data_AF-A0A2J6IE76-F1
#
_entry.id   AF-A0A2J6IE76-F1
#
_cell.length_a   1.000
_cell.length_b   1.000
_cell.length_c   1.000
_cell.angle_alpha   90.00
_cell.angle_beta   90.00
_cell.angle_gamma   90.00
#
_symmetry.space_group_name_H-M   'P 1'
#
loop_
_entity.id
_entity.type
_entity.pdbx_description
1 polymer ?
#
loop_
_entity_poly.entity_id
_entity_poly.type
_entity_poly.pdbx_seq_one_letter_code
_entity_poly.pdbx_strand_id
1 'polypeptide(L)'
;MRVKIKSNFHKYFTRELIKSKNMLKSILVLVSFFLSGITYSQSQCKVLIPELQGNYTGKCKKGLAHGHGKAVGEDTYEGNFRKGYPHGEGIYMWGSGEKYEGRWKMGLRDGEGIYTFQKNGHDTIQEGIWKDNEYKGKKPKPPKVVHNEYVTRYSFRREGDGNRIFIDLKLNGNINRDILDLTVGTTSGSTFENGRSIGVETMVFPVTIKLRYITWNTAHTSRHTCSFEFIIYEPGNWQVDITN
;
A
#
# COMPACT_ATOMS: atom_id res chain seq x y z
N MET A 1 70.66 50.62 58.34
CA MET A 1 69.41 51.03 57.67
C MET A 1 69.01 49.94 56.66
N ARG A 2 67.91 49.21 56.89
CA ARG A 2 67.03 48.60 55.86
C ARG A 2 65.91 47.82 56.56
N VAL A 3 64.69 48.29 56.34
CA VAL A 3 63.42 47.67 56.72
C VAL A 3 63.23 46.37 55.94
N LYS A 4 62.67 45.32 56.57
CA LYS A 4 61.99 44.22 55.85
C LYS A 4 60.69 43.88 56.56
N ILE A 5 59.58 44.35 55.99
CA ILE A 5 58.23 43.85 56.25
C ILE A 5 58.10 42.54 55.47
N LYS A 6 57.85 41.40 56.14
CA LYS A 6 57.41 40.16 55.49
C LYS A 6 55.98 39.82 55.93
N SER A 7 55.05 40.38 55.15
CA SER A 7 53.79 39.80 54.65
C SER A 7 53.23 38.55 55.37
N ASN A 8 52.19 38.76 56.17
CA ASN A 8 51.29 37.73 56.71
C ASN A 8 50.17 37.31 55.72
N PHE A 9 50.27 37.68 54.43
CA PHE A 9 49.20 37.48 53.45
C PHE A 9 49.12 36.05 52.86
N HIS A 10 50.12 35.20 53.10
CA HIS A 10 50.23 33.89 52.42
C HIS A 10 49.48 32.74 53.13
N LYS A 11 49.16 32.88 54.42
CA LYS A 11 48.49 31.82 55.21
C LYS A 11 46.96 31.79 55.08
N TYR A 12 46.34 32.92 54.71
CA TYR A 12 44.89 32.99 54.53
C TYR A 12 44.43 32.52 53.15
N PHE A 13 45.21 32.78 52.09
CA PHE A 13 44.85 32.40 50.73
C PHE A 13 44.94 30.87 50.49
N THR A 14 45.79 30.17 51.23
CA THR A 14 46.00 28.71 51.09
C THR A 14 44.88 27.88 51.72
N ARG A 15 44.20 28.36 52.77
CA ARG A 15 43.07 27.64 53.40
C ARG A 15 41.77 27.70 52.60
N GLU A 16 41.48 28.82 51.95
CA GLU A 16 40.34 28.98 51.03
C GLU A 16 40.48 28.10 49.78
N LEU A 17 41.69 28.02 49.20
CA LEU A 17 41.98 27.20 48.02
C LEU A 17 41.88 25.68 48.28
N ILE A 18 42.20 25.21 49.49
CA ILE A 18 42.08 23.77 49.83
C ILE A 18 40.61 23.37 50.08
N LYS A 19 39.80 24.24 50.69
CA LYS A 19 38.33 24.03 50.84
C LYS A 19 37.63 23.98 49.47
N SER A 20 38.01 24.88 48.56
CA SER A 20 37.53 24.93 47.18
C SER A 20 37.86 23.64 46.38
N LYS A 21 39.09 23.13 46.50
CA LYS A 21 39.50 21.89 45.79
C LYS A 21 38.81 20.61 46.29
N ASN A 22 38.50 20.52 47.59
CA ASN A 22 37.75 19.38 48.13
C ASN A 22 36.25 19.48 47.85
N MET A 23 35.67 20.69 47.85
CA MET A 23 34.28 20.92 47.41
C MET A 23 34.09 20.56 45.93
N LEU A 24 35.05 20.90 45.05
CA LEU A 24 34.98 20.51 43.63
C LEU A 24 35.06 18.99 43.43
N LYS A 25 35.89 18.28 44.20
CA LYS A 25 35.98 16.80 44.13
C LYS A 25 34.70 16.13 44.62
N SER A 26 34.07 16.63 45.69
CA SER A 26 32.78 16.12 46.16
C SER A 26 31.62 16.42 45.21
N ILE A 27 31.63 17.57 44.52
CA ILE A 27 30.63 17.91 43.50
C ILE A 27 30.81 17.04 42.24
N LEU A 28 32.05 16.77 41.81
CA LEU A 28 32.33 15.88 40.67
C LEU A 28 31.90 14.43 40.91
N VAL A 29 32.08 13.89 42.13
CA VAL A 29 31.62 12.54 42.48
C VAL A 29 30.10 12.44 42.52
N LEU A 30 29.41 13.48 43.00
CA LEU A 30 27.94 13.56 43.02
C LEU A 30 27.35 13.73 41.61
N VAL A 31 28.00 14.49 40.73
CA VAL A 31 27.57 14.64 39.32
C VAL A 31 27.81 13.35 38.52
N SER A 32 28.88 12.60 38.80
CA SER A 32 29.09 11.28 38.18
C SER A 32 28.11 10.20 38.64
N PHE A 33 27.55 10.32 39.85
CA PHE A 33 26.45 9.44 40.32
C PHE A 33 25.08 9.83 39.74
N PHE A 34 24.92 11.05 39.23
CA PHE A 34 23.70 11.49 38.54
C PHE A 34 23.74 11.26 37.01
N LEU A 35 24.90 10.96 36.43
CA LEU A 35 25.05 10.67 35.00
C LEU A 35 24.85 9.19 34.64
N SER A 36 24.77 8.28 35.61
CA SER A 36 24.41 6.87 35.37
C SER A 36 22.90 6.60 35.39
N GLY A 37 22.07 7.64 35.47
CA GLY A 37 20.62 7.53 35.65
C GLY A 37 19.76 7.95 34.46
N ILE A 38 20.33 8.38 33.33
CA ILE A 38 19.52 8.56 32.12
C ILE A 38 19.46 7.21 31.40
N THR A 39 18.73 6.26 32.00
CA THR A 39 18.03 5.31 31.14
C THR A 39 17.02 6.17 30.38
N TYR A 40 17.33 6.49 29.12
CA TYR A 40 16.27 6.83 28.19
C TYR A 40 15.35 5.61 28.23
N SER A 41 14.26 5.69 29.01
CA SER A 41 13.13 4.78 28.86
C SER A 41 12.70 4.99 27.42
N GLN A 42 13.19 4.12 26.53
CA GLN A 42 12.80 4.15 25.15
C GLN A 42 11.30 3.91 25.21
N SER A 43 10.51 4.96 24.97
CA SER A 43 9.06 4.91 25.11
C SER A 43 8.58 3.68 24.36
N GLN A 44 8.07 2.68 25.09
CA GLN A 44 7.63 1.42 24.51
C GLN A 44 6.72 1.74 23.33
N CYS A 45 7.11 1.29 22.15
CA CYS A 45 6.41 1.63 20.92
C CYS A 45 5.05 0.95 20.95
N LYS A 46 3.99 1.76 21.03
CA LYS A 46 2.63 1.23 21.24
C LYS A 46 2.03 0.73 19.94
N VAL A 47 1.47 -0.47 20.02
CA VAL A 47 0.52 -1.03 19.04
C VAL A 47 -0.88 -0.78 19.60
N LEU A 48 -1.82 -0.35 18.74
CA LEU A 48 -3.15 0.11 19.16
C LEU A 48 -4.25 -0.94 18.99
N ILE A 49 -3.89 -2.13 18.51
CA ILE A 49 -4.77 -3.31 18.49
C ILE A 49 -4.54 -4.07 19.80
N PRO A 50 -5.53 -4.19 20.70
CA PRO A 50 -5.39 -4.83 22.01
C PRO A 50 -4.78 -6.22 21.96
N GLU A 51 -5.22 -7.05 21.01
CA GLU A 51 -4.80 -8.45 20.84
C GLU A 51 -3.31 -8.55 20.44
N LEU A 52 -2.74 -7.47 19.92
CA LEU A 52 -1.32 -7.35 19.55
C LEU A 52 -0.46 -6.65 20.62
N GLN A 53 -1.04 -6.25 21.76
CA GLN A 53 -0.32 -5.54 22.84
C GLN A 53 0.49 -6.50 23.72
N GLY A 54 1.63 -6.94 23.21
CA GLY A 54 2.67 -7.58 24.01
C GLY A 54 4.04 -7.03 23.68
N ASN A 55 4.87 -7.84 23.02
CA ASN A 55 6.19 -7.44 22.56
C ASN A 55 6.12 -6.87 21.14
N TYR A 56 6.64 -5.66 20.95
CA TYR A 56 6.80 -5.07 19.63
C TYR A 56 8.27 -4.87 19.28
N THR A 57 8.68 -5.36 18.12
CA THR A 57 10.00 -5.10 17.53
C THR A 57 9.83 -4.49 16.15
N GLY A 58 10.33 -3.28 15.94
CA GLY A 58 10.19 -2.63 14.65
C GLY A 58 10.41 -1.13 14.69
N LYS A 59 10.13 -0.50 13.55
CA LYS A 59 10.24 0.95 13.40
C LYS A 59 9.17 1.66 14.24
N CYS A 60 9.55 2.80 14.79
CA CYS A 60 8.73 3.52 15.76
C CYS A 60 8.75 5.02 15.47
N LYS A 61 7.58 5.65 15.56
CA LYS A 61 7.43 7.09 15.28
C LYS A 61 6.44 7.70 16.26
N LYS A 62 6.88 8.71 17.01
CA LYS A 62 6.07 9.41 18.03
C LYS A 62 5.46 8.45 19.07
N GLY A 63 6.25 7.46 19.52
CA GLY A 63 5.82 6.47 20.51
C GLY A 63 4.83 5.41 19.98
N LEU A 64 4.56 5.38 18.68
CA LEU A 64 3.66 4.41 18.03
C LEU A 64 4.41 3.54 17.04
N ALA A 65 4.00 2.28 16.90
CA ALA A 65 4.46 1.39 15.84
C ALA A 65 4.25 2.04 14.45
N HIS A 66 5.30 2.04 13.62
CA HIS A 66 5.26 2.71 12.32
C HIS A 66 6.32 2.19 11.36
N GLY A 67 5.97 1.87 10.12
CA GLY A 67 6.84 1.15 9.21
C GLY A 67 6.84 -0.36 9.52
N HIS A 68 7.79 -1.10 8.98
CA HIS A 68 7.85 -2.55 9.18
C HIS A 68 8.17 -2.93 10.64
N GLY A 69 7.50 -3.95 11.16
CA GLY A 69 7.74 -4.51 12.48
C GLY A 69 6.91 -5.76 12.76
N LYS A 70 7.09 -6.31 13.95
CA LYS A 70 6.41 -7.50 14.47
C LYS A 70 5.84 -7.19 15.85
N ALA A 71 4.56 -7.48 16.04
CA ALA A 71 3.86 -7.41 17.32
C ALA A 71 3.45 -8.83 17.73
N VAL A 72 3.71 -9.20 18.97
CA VAL A 72 3.38 -10.50 19.56
C VAL A 72 2.63 -10.25 20.87
N GLY A 73 1.32 -10.45 20.86
CA GLY A 73 0.41 -10.39 22.01
C GLY A 73 -0.33 -11.71 22.18
N GLU A 74 -1.66 -11.65 22.33
CA GLU A 74 -2.55 -12.81 22.19
C GLU A 74 -2.54 -13.31 20.74
N ASP A 75 -2.52 -12.35 19.81
CA ASP A 75 -2.33 -12.56 18.38
C ASP A 75 -0.92 -12.10 17.95
N THR A 76 -0.52 -12.50 16.75
CA THR A 76 0.74 -12.06 16.15
C THR A 76 0.50 -11.32 14.84
N TYR A 77 1.15 -10.18 14.66
CA TYR A 77 1.19 -9.48 13.38
C TYR A 77 2.61 -9.16 12.97
N GLU A 78 2.95 -9.45 11.72
CA GLU A 78 4.23 -9.11 11.11
C GLU A 78 3.99 -8.39 9.78
N GLY A 79 4.45 -7.16 9.67
CA GLY A 79 4.16 -6.34 8.50
C GLY A 79 4.34 -4.86 8.75
N ASN A 80 3.69 -4.08 7.91
CA ASN A 80 3.78 -2.63 7.97
C ASN A 80 2.78 -2.06 9.00
N PHE A 81 3.23 -1.07 9.75
CA PHE A 81 2.42 -0.31 10.71
C PHE A 81 2.30 1.15 10.28
N ARG A 82 1.19 1.79 10.65
CA ARG A 82 1.02 3.23 10.53
C ARG A 82 0.23 3.78 11.71
N LYS A 83 0.88 4.63 12.51
CA LYS A 83 0.27 5.27 13.69
C LYS A 83 -0.27 4.23 14.67
N GLY A 84 0.49 3.15 14.92
CA GLY A 84 0.14 2.12 15.88
C GLY A 84 -0.77 0.99 15.34
N TYR A 85 -1.27 1.09 14.11
CA TYR A 85 -2.13 0.09 13.49
C TYR A 85 -1.43 -0.71 12.38
N PRO A 86 -1.76 -1.99 12.18
CA PRO A 86 -1.49 -2.71 10.95
C PRO A 86 -1.92 -1.90 9.71
N HIS A 87 -1.05 -1.80 8.71
CA HIS A 87 -1.28 -0.97 7.53
C HIS A 87 -0.37 -1.35 6.35
N GLY A 88 -0.87 -1.47 5.13
CA GLY A 88 -0.10 -1.97 3.99
C GLY A 88 -0.07 -3.50 3.99
N GLU A 89 0.99 -4.11 3.47
CA GLU A 89 1.12 -5.57 3.46
C GLU A 89 1.54 -6.11 4.84
N GLY A 90 0.95 -7.23 5.25
CA GLY A 90 1.34 -7.96 6.46
C GLY A 90 0.60 -9.26 6.68
N ILE A 91 1.11 -10.05 7.62
CA ILE A 91 0.59 -11.33 8.05
C ILE A 91 0.06 -11.18 9.48
N TYR A 92 -1.18 -11.59 9.70
CA TYR A 92 -1.80 -11.71 11.01
C TYR A 92 -2.07 -13.18 11.31
N MET A 93 -1.70 -13.64 12.48
CA MET A 93 -2.00 -14.97 13.01
C MET A 93 -2.81 -14.79 14.27
N TRP A 94 -4.02 -15.35 14.26
CA TRP A 94 -4.86 -15.39 15.44
C TRP A 94 -4.35 -16.45 16.42
N GLY A 95 -4.53 -16.23 17.72
CA GLY A 95 -4.19 -17.21 18.76
C GLY A 95 -4.91 -18.55 18.60
N SER A 96 -6.06 -18.56 17.91
CA SER A 96 -6.81 -19.76 17.52
C SER A 96 -6.21 -20.53 16.34
N GLY A 97 -5.19 -19.98 15.66
CA GLY A 97 -4.43 -20.64 14.60
C GLY A 97 -4.80 -20.25 13.17
N GLU A 98 -5.86 -19.47 12.96
CA GLU A 98 -6.14 -18.88 11.65
C GLU A 98 -5.05 -17.87 11.25
N LYS A 99 -4.91 -17.65 9.95
CA LYS A 99 -3.92 -16.74 9.38
C LYS A 99 -4.55 -15.89 8.29
N TYR A 100 -4.22 -14.60 8.25
CA TYR A 100 -4.48 -13.73 7.12
C TYR A 100 -3.19 -13.11 6.63
N GLU A 101 -2.95 -13.22 5.33
CA GLU A 101 -1.82 -12.62 4.64
C GLU A 101 -2.35 -11.69 3.54
N GLY A 102 -2.05 -10.40 3.61
CA GLY A 102 -2.54 -9.45 2.62
C GLY A 102 -2.50 -8.01 3.08
N ARG A 103 -3.42 -7.22 2.54
CA ARG A 103 -3.46 -5.78 2.75
C ARG A 103 -4.27 -5.36 3.97
N TRP A 104 -3.74 -4.38 4.66
CA TRP A 104 -4.27 -3.82 5.89
C TRP A 104 -4.47 -2.31 5.77
N LYS A 105 -5.52 -1.81 6.39
CA LYS A 105 -5.76 -0.37 6.53
C LYS A 105 -6.32 -0.08 7.91
N MET A 106 -5.50 0.57 8.75
CA MET A 106 -5.91 0.99 10.09
C MET A 106 -6.39 -0.18 10.96
N GLY A 107 -5.68 -1.31 10.88
CA GLY A 107 -6.01 -2.52 11.63
C GLY A 107 -7.06 -3.42 11.00
N LEU A 108 -7.67 -3.03 9.88
CA LEU A 108 -8.66 -3.83 9.17
C LEU A 108 -8.05 -4.44 7.90
N ARG A 109 -8.48 -5.65 7.54
CA ARG A 109 -8.21 -6.26 6.23
C ARG A 109 -8.86 -5.39 5.14
N ASP A 110 -8.08 -4.88 4.20
CA ASP A 110 -8.54 -3.95 3.16
C ASP A 110 -7.64 -4.07 1.91
N GLY A 111 -8.19 -4.66 0.85
CA GLY A 111 -7.51 -4.99 -0.40
C GLY A 111 -7.36 -6.50 -0.60
N GLU A 112 -6.37 -6.89 -1.41
CA GLU A 112 -6.08 -8.29 -1.72
C GLU A 112 -5.54 -9.04 -0.51
N GLY A 113 -5.92 -10.32 -0.38
CA GLY A 113 -5.37 -11.19 0.66
C GLY A 113 -5.74 -12.66 0.55
N ILE A 114 -5.24 -13.43 1.50
CA ILE A 114 -5.46 -14.86 1.66
C ILE A 114 -5.77 -15.11 3.12
N TYR A 115 -6.94 -15.67 3.40
CA TYR A 115 -7.38 -16.09 4.71
C TYR A 115 -7.35 -17.62 4.79
N THR A 116 -6.54 -18.15 5.71
CA THR A 116 -6.43 -19.57 6.01
C THR A 116 -7.10 -19.85 7.36
N PHE A 117 -8.06 -20.76 7.38
CA PHE A 117 -8.84 -21.11 8.57
C PHE A 117 -9.26 -22.57 8.56
N GLN A 118 -9.61 -23.11 9.73
CA GLN A 118 -10.16 -24.45 9.83
C GLN A 118 -11.65 -24.46 9.50
N LYS A 119 -12.08 -25.36 8.62
CA LYS A 119 -13.50 -25.64 8.37
C LYS A 119 -13.71 -27.14 8.36
N ASN A 120 -14.58 -27.65 9.25
CA ASN A 120 -14.85 -29.08 9.41
C ASN A 120 -13.57 -29.93 9.63
N GLY A 121 -12.59 -29.39 10.36
CA GLY A 121 -11.31 -30.07 10.62
C GLY A 121 -10.31 -30.08 9.47
N HIS A 122 -10.55 -29.29 8.42
CA HIS A 122 -9.65 -29.15 7.27
C HIS A 122 -9.22 -27.70 7.07
N ASP A 123 -7.95 -27.52 6.69
CA ASP A 123 -7.42 -26.25 6.20
C ASP A 123 -8.22 -25.78 4.99
N THR A 124 -8.80 -24.59 5.12
CA THR A 124 -9.53 -23.92 4.05
C THR A 124 -8.85 -22.60 3.72
N ILE A 125 -8.61 -22.37 2.42
CA ILE A 125 -8.02 -21.14 1.90
C ILE A 125 -9.11 -20.33 1.20
N GLN A 126 -9.24 -19.06 1.60
CA GLN A 126 -10.09 -18.08 0.97
C GLN A 126 -9.23 -16.92 0.46
N GLU A 127 -9.11 -16.80 -0.86
CA GLU A 127 -8.37 -15.73 -1.54
C GLU A 127 -9.36 -14.74 -2.20
N GLY A 128 -9.06 -13.44 -2.15
CA GLY A 128 -9.89 -12.44 -2.80
C GLY A 128 -9.64 -10.99 -2.38
N ILE A 129 -10.71 -10.21 -2.29
CA ILE A 129 -10.72 -8.80 -1.91
C ILE A 129 -11.42 -8.67 -0.57
N TRP A 130 -10.82 -7.94 0.37
CA TRP A 130 -11.42 -7.54 1.65
C TRP A 130 -11.66 -6.04 1.65
N LYS A 131 -12.69 -5.63 2.38
CA LYS A 131 -12.96 -4.22 2.65
C LYS A 131 -13.48 -4.09 4.07
N ASP A 132 -12.74 -3.35 4.90
CA ASP A 132 -13.09 -3.12 6.30
C ASP A 132 -13.43 -4.44 7.04
N ASN A 133 -12.56 -5.45 6.89
CA ASN A 133 -12.70 -6.83 7.38
C ASN A 133 -13.74 -7.74 6.69
N GLU A 134 -14.57 -7.22 5.79
CA GLU A 134 -15.55 -8.02 5.05
C GLU A 134 -14.96 -8.61 3.76
N TYR A 135 -15.20 -9.90 3.52
CA TYR A 135 -14.84 -10.54 2.24
C TYR A 135 -15.79 -10.10 1.13
N LYS A 136 -15.23 -9.51 0.07
CA LYS A 136 -15.97 -8.99 -1.10
C LYS A 136 -15.96 -9.93 -2.31
N GLY A 137 -15.34 -11.10 -2.20
CA GLY A 137 -15.25 -12.07 -3.30
C GLY A 137 -13.85 -12.20 -3.85
N LYS A 138 -13.70 -13.07 -4.86
CA LYS A 138 -12.40 -13.31 -5.51
C LYS A 138 -11.94 -12.06 -6.26
N LYS A 139 -10.62 -11.92 -6.42
CA LYS A 139 -10.06 -10.89 -7.29
C LYS A 139 -10.55 -11.14 -8.73
N PRO A 140 -11.18 -10.17 -9.39
CA PRO A 140 -11.65 -10.35 -10.76
C PRO A 140 -10.49 -10.67 -11.69
N LYS A 141 -10.67 -11.67 -12.55
CA LYS A 141 -9.66 -12.02 -13.54
C LYS A 141 -9.52 -10.88 -14.56
N PRO A 142 -8.29 -10.33 -14.76
CA PRO A 142 -8.11 -9.20 -15.67
C PRO A 142 -8.42 -9.61 -17.12
N PRO A 143 -8.94 -8.68 -17.94
CA PRO A 143 -9.12 -8.91 -19.37
C PRO A 143 -7.81 -9.31 -20.06
N LYS A 144 -7.90 -10.16 -21.07
CA LYS A 144 -6.75 -10.65 -21.82
C LYS A 144 -6.82 -10.16 -23.27
N VAL A 145 -5.77 -9.48 -23.74
CA VAL A 145 -5.60 -9.19 -25.17
C VAL A 145 -5.09 -10.44 -25.88
N VAL A 146 -5.82 -10.88 -26.91
CA VAL A 146 -5.51 -12.06 -27.73
C VAL A 146 -4.75 -11.66 -28.97
N HIS A 147 -5.09 -10.51 -29.55
CA HIS A 147 -4.45 -9.99 -30.76
C HIS A 147 -4.45 -8.46 -30.74
N ASN A 148 -3.35 -7.86 -31.20
CA ASN A 148 -3.18 -6.42 -31.34
C ASN A 148 -2.35 -6.13 -32.58
N GLU A 149 -2.93 -5.39 -33.52
CA GLU A 149 -2.29 -4.83 -34.69
C GLU A 149 -2.63 -3.33 -34.79
N TYR A 150 -1.60 -2.48 -34.84
CA TYR A 150 -1.67 -1.01 -34.94
C TYR A 150 -2.31 -0.24 -33.77
N VAL A 151 -2.68 -0.90 -32.66
CA VAL A 151 -3.09 -0.19 -31.42
C VAL A 151 -1.85 0.12 -30.57
N THR A 152 -1.61 1.40 -30.32
CA THR A 152 -0.45 1.90 -29.57
C THR A 152 -0.66 1.84 -28.05
N ARG A 153 -1.89 2.07 -27.59
CA ARG A 153 -2.24 2.02 -26.17
C ARG A 153 -3.67 1.54 -25.97
N TYR A 154 -3.91 0.79 -24.90
CA TYR A 154 -5.25 0.40 -24.50
C TYR A 154 -5.40 0.41 -22.97
N SER A 155 -6.64 0.49 -22.49
CA SER A 155 -6.95 0.30 -21.07
C SER A 155 -8.31 -0.36 -20.89
N PHE A 156 -8.42 -1.15 -19.83
CA PHE A 156 -9.67 -1.77 -19.38
C PHE A 156 -9.98 -1.26 -17.99
N ARG A 157 -11.20 -0.76 -17.78
CA ARG A 157 -11.68 -0.32 -16.47
C ARG A 157 -13.04 -0.94 -16.20
N ARG A 158 -13.19 -1.56 -15.02
CA ARG A 158 -14.50 -2.02 -14.53
C ARG A 158 -15.13 -0.89 -13.72
N GLU A 159 -16.25 -0.37 -14.19
CA GLU A 159 -16.97 0.79 -13.63
C GLU A 159 -18.23 0.38 -12.83
N GLY A 160 -18.59 -0.90 -12.80
CA GLY A 160 -19.70 -1.42 -11.99
C GLY A 160 -20.02 -2.90 -12.24
N ASP A 161 -21.07 -3.39 -11.58
CA ASP A 161 -21.46 -4.82 -11.57
C ASP A 161 -22.43 -5.25 -12.69
N GLY A 162 -22.57 -4.45 -13.75
CA GLY A 162 -23.51 -4.75 -14.85
C GLY A 162 -23.01 -5.77 -15.87
N ASN A 163 -23.54 -5.72 -17.08
CA ASN A 163 -23.20 -6.64 -18.17
C ASN A 163 -23.11 -5.87 -19.50
N ARG A 164 -22.24 -4.86 -19.52
CA ARG A 164 -22.03 -3.98 -20.67
C ARG A 164 -20.55 -3.69 -20.88
N ILE A 165 -20.12 -3.64 -22.13
CA ILE A 165 -18.80 -3.15 -22.53
C ILE A 165 -19.03 -1.90 -23.38
N PHE A 166 -18.37 -0.81 -23.01
CA PHE A 166 -18.25 0.40 -23.81
C PHE A 166 -16.85 0.48 -24.36
N ILE A 167 -16.72 0.74 -25.66
CA ILE A 167 -15.44 0.78 -26.35
C ILE A 167 -15.30 2.13 -27.03
N ASP A 168 -14.28 2.88 -26.63
CA ASP A 168 -13.89 4.14 -27.25
C ASP A 168 -12.65 3.91 -28.12
N LEU A 169 -12.79 4.21 -29.40
CA LEU A 169 -11.66 4.32 -30.32
C LEU A 169 -11.12 5.75 -30.27
N LYS A 170 -9.82 5.90 -30.02
CA LYS A 170 -9.15 7.17 -29.78
C LYS A 170 -7.97 7.35 -30.73
N LEU A 171 -7.70 8.58 -31.13
CA LEU A 171 -6.52 9.00 -31.88
C LEU A 171 -5.90 10.17 -31.14
N ASN A 172 -4.61 10.10 -30.83
CA ASN A 172 -3.91 11.14 -30.06
C ASN A 172 -4.58 11.48 -28.72
N GLY A 173 -5.19 10.48 -28.07
CA GLY A 173 -5.85 10.61 -26.77
C GLY A 173 -7.29 11.13 -26.79
N ASN A 174 -7.82 11.56 -27.94
CA ASN A 174 -9.20 12.03 -28.10
C ASN A 174 -10.07 11.00 -28.81
N ILE A 175 -11.38 11.01 -28.58
CA ILE A 175 -12.33 10.15 -29.32
C ILE A 175 -12.15 10.40 -30.81
N ASN A 176 -11.81 9.33 -31.54
CA ASN A 176 -11.62 9.39 -32.97
C ASN A 176 -12.99 9.31 -33.67
N ARG A 177 -13.28 10.34 -34.45
CA ARG A 177 -14.55 10.46 -35.20
C ARG A 177 -14.40 10.09 -36.67
N ASP A 178 -13.18 9.81 -37.11
CA ASP A 178 -12.81 9.50 -38.49
C ASP A 178 -12.32 8.05 -38.59
N ILE A 179 -13.25 7.14 -38.28
CA ILE A 179 -13.07 5.69 -38.37
C ILE A 179 -13.85 5.19 -39.59
N LEU A 180 -13.22 4.34 -40.41
CA LEU A 180 -13.89 3.63 -41.51
C LEU A 180 -13.94 2.12 -41.26
N ASP A 181 -14.86 1.46 -41.96
CA ASP A 181 -14.98 -0.01 -42.04
C ASP A 181 -14.92 -0.71 -40.67
N LEU A 182 -15.55 -0.09 -39.67
CA LEU A 182 -15.62 -0.63 -38.33
C LEU A 182 -16.47 -1.91 -38.33
N THR A 183 -15.85 -3.02 -37.93
CA THR A 183 -16.54 -4.27 -37.63
C THR A 183 -16.27 -4.68 -36.20
N VAL A 184 -17.32 -5.19 -35.56
CA VAL A 184 -17.33 -5.64 -34.16
C VAL A 184 -17.88 -7.06 -34.15
N GLY A 185 -16.99 -8.03 -33.94
CA GLY A 185 -17.36 -9.41 -33.70
C GLY A 185 -17.42 -9.69 -32.20
N THR A 186 -18.42 -10.46 -31.76
CA THR A 186 -18.51 -10.95 -30.38
C THR A 186 -18.89 -12.44 -30.37
N THR A 187 -18.37 -13.19 -29.40
CA THR A 187 -18.76 -14.60 -29.20
C THR A 187 -20.10 -14.75 -28.46
N SER A 188 -20.58 -13.69 -27.78
CA SER A 188 -21.86 -13.68 -27.08
C SER A 188 -22.40 -12.25 -26.89
N GLY A 189 -23.70 -12.11 -26.64
CA GLY A 189 -24.37 -10.81 -26.50
C GLY A 189 -24.65 -10.13 -27.83
N SER A 190 -25.11 -8.88 -27.76
CA SER A 190 -25.47 -8.05 -28.91
C SER A 190 -24.67 -6.75 -28.89
N THR A 191 -24.31 -6.28 -30.09
CA THR A 191 -23.70 -4.95 -30.25
C THR A 191 -24.78 -3.88 -30.30
N PHE A 192 -24.47 -2.69 -29.78
CA PHE A 192 -25.33 -1.52 -29.89
C PHE A 192 -24.48 -0.28 -30.13
N GLU A 193 -25.09 0.73 -30.73
CA GLU A 193 -24.46 2.04 -30.89
C GLU A 193 -24.84 2.94 -29.71
N ASN A 194 -23.84 3.61 -29.13
CA ASN A 194 -24.06 4.61 -28.08
C ASN A 194 -23.37 5.92 -28.49
N GLY A 195 -24.05 6.69 -29.35
CA GLY A 195 -23.44 7.87 -29.96
C GLY A 195 -22.29 7.48 -30.87
N ARG A 196 -21.05 7.77 -30.47
CA ARG A 196 -19.83 7.39 -31.22
C ARG A 196 -19.04 6.26 -30.57
N SER A 197 -19.50 5.75 -29.44
CA SER A 197 -18.90 4.61 -28.74
C SER A 197 -19.62 3.33 -29.13
N ILE A 198 -18.86 2.24 -29.13
CA ILE A 198 -19.39 0.90 -29.45
C ILE A 198 -19.81 0.25 -28.14
N GLY A 199 -21.02 -0.28 -28.11
CA GLY A 199 -21.55 -1.03 -26.99
C GLY A 199 -21.63 -2.52 -27.28
N VAL A 200 -21.39 -3.35 -26.27
CA VAL A 200 -21.77 -4.77 -26.26
C VAL A 200 -22.53 -5.05 -24.97
N GLU A 201 -23.70 -5.68 -25.05
CA GLU A 201 -24.52 -6.00 -23.86
C GLU A 201 -25.09 -7.41 -23.89
N THR A 202 -25.66 -7.84 -22.76
CA THR A 202 -26.31 -9.16 -22.59
C THR A 202 -25.35 -10.34 -22.86
N MET A 203 -24.09 -10.20 -22.46
CA MET A 203 -23.03 -11.17 -22.75
C MET A 203 -23.09 -12.38 -21.81
N VAL A 204 -22.63 -13.51 -22.32
CA VAL A 204 -22.29 -14.72 -21.55
C VAL A 204 -20.76 -14.80 -21.46
N PHE A 205 -20.24 -14.96 -20.24
CA PHE A 205 -18.80 -14.93 -19.98
C PHE A 205 -18.18 -16.33 -19.94
N PRO A 206 -16.93 -16.50 -20.43
CA PRO A 206 -16.07 -15.46 -21.01
C PRO A 206 -16.55 -15.01 -22.40
N VAL A 207 -16.41 -13.72 -22.69
CA VAL A 207 -16.76 -13.14 -23.99
C VAL A 207 -15.50 -12.64 -24.69
N THR A 208 -15.36 -12.96 -25.97
CA THR A 208 -14.31 -12.45 -26.85
C THR A 208 -14.87 -11.38 -27.75
N ILE A 209 -14.24 -10.20 -27.76
CA ILE A 209 -14.56 -9.09 -28.65
C ILE A 209 -13.44 -8.92 -29.66
N LYS A 210 -13.80 -8.82 -30.93
CA LYS A 210 -12.88 -8.58 -32.04
C LYS A 210 -13.29 -7.32 -32.79
N LEU A 211 -12.37 -6.37 -32.88
CA LEU A 211 -12.53 -5.11 -33.59
C LEU A 211 -11.62 -5.11 -34.81
N ARG A 212 -12.16 -4.65 -35.94
CA ARG A 212 -11.36 -4.27 -37.11
C ARG A 212 -11.88 -2.94 -37.62
N TYR A 213 -10.99 -2.02 -37.94
CA TYR A 213 -11.35 -0.70 -38.43
C TYR A 213 -10.18 -0.04 -39.14
N ILE A 214 -10.44 1.01 -39.91
CA ILE A 214 -9.42 1.82 -40.58
C ILE A 214 -9.38 3.20 -39.93
N THR A 215 -8.17 3.66 -39.60
CA THR A 215 -7.93 4.98 -39.00
C THR A 215 -6.65 5.61 -39.56
N TRP A 216 -6.53 6.93 -39.43
CA TRP A 216 -5.26 7.63 -39.60
C TRP A 216 -4.22 7.18 -38.59
N ASN A 217 -2.95 7.26 -39.00
CA ASN A 217 -1.84 7.29 -38.06
C ASN A 217 -1.83 8.59 -37.23
N THR A 218 -1.05 8.62 -36.15
CA THR A 218 -0.86 9.77 -35.26
C THR A 218 -0.55 11.07 -36.01
N ALA A 219 0.26 10.98 -37.08
CA ALA A 219 0.69 12.12 -37.91
C ALA A 219 -0.33 12.57 -38.97
N HIS A 220 -1.45 11.85 -39.13
CA HIS A 220 -2.48 12.12 -40.14
C HIS A 220 -1.95 12.12 -41.59
N THR A 221 -0.99 11.26 -41.90
CA THR A 221 -0.37 11.15 -43.24
C THR A 221 -0.86 9.94 -44.02
N SER A 222 -1.27 8.87 -43.33
CA SER A 222 -1.71 7.61 -43.96
C SER A 222 -2.75 6.90 -43.10
N ARG A 223 -3.61 6.10 -43.75
CA ARG A 223 -4.59 5.25 -43.06
C ARG A 223 -4.13 3.80 -43.00
N HIS A 224 -4.39 3.15 -41.88
CA HIS A 224 -4.03 1.76 -41.60
C HIS A 224 -5.22 0.98 -41.10
N THR A 225 -5.24 -0.32 -41.41
CA THR A 225 -6.20 -1.24 -40.81
C THR A 225 -5.70 -1.63 -39.43
N CYS A 226 -6.51 -1.39 -38.42
CA CYS A 226 -6.30 -1.82 -37.04
C CYS A 226 -7.10 -3.09 -36.76
N SER A 227 -6.54 -3.98 -35.96
CA SER A 227 -7.16 -5.23 -35.53
C SER A 227 -6.88 -5.43 -34.05
N PHE A 228 -7.93 -5.59 -33.24
CA PHE A 228 -7.78 -5.71 -31.79
C PHE A 228 -8.77 -6.74 -31.24
N GLU A 229 -8.27 -7.72 -30.51
CA GLU A 229 -9.07 -8.82 -29.95
C GLU A 229 -8.77 -9.00 -28.48
N PHE A 230 -9.81 -9.08 -27.64
CA PHE A 230 -9.67 -9.26 -26.21
C PHE A 230 -10.79 -10.13 -25.61
N ILE A 231 -10.50 -10.70 -24.44
CA ILE A 231 -11.42 -11.54 -23.67
C ILE A 231 -11.72 -10.85 -22.35
N ILE A 232 -13.00 -10.76 -22.00
CA ILE A 232 -13.47 -10.45 -20.64
C ILE A 232 -14.01 -11.72 -19.99
N TYR A 233 -13.56 -12.01 -18.78
CA TYR A 233 -13.84 -13.27 -18.09
C TYR A 233 -15.06 -13.22 -17.17
N GLU A 234 -15.45 -12.02 -16.75
CA GLU A 234 -16.43 -11.83 -15.67
C GLU A 234 -17.37 -10.66 -15.96
N PRO A 235 -18.62 -10.72 -15.47
CA PRO A 235 -19.57 -9.64 -15.61
C PRO A 235 -19.09 -8.34 -14.99
N GLY A 236 -19.40 -7.24 -15.67
CA GLY A 236 -19.22 -5.89 -15.21
C GLY A 236 -19.70 -4.89 -16.25
N ASN A 237 -19.80 -3.64 -15.83
CA ASN A 237 -19.76 -2.52 -16.77
C ASN A 237 -18.29 -2.21 -17.02
N TRP A 238 -17.82 -2.42 -18.24
CA TRP A 238 -16.43 -2.25 -18.64
C TRP A 238 -16.29 -1.08 -19.61
N GLN A 239 -15.35 -0.18 -19.34
CA GLN A 239 -14.89 0.82 -20.29
C GLN A 239 -13.55 0.36 -20.88
N VAL A 240 -13.49 0.30 -22.21
CA VAL A 240 -12.32 -0.09 -22.98
C VAL A 240 -11.90 1.09 -23.84
N ASP A 241 -10.76 1.67 -23.54
CA ASP A 241 -10.18 2.73 -24.36
C ASP A 241 -9.09 2.14 -25.24
N ILE A 242 -9.19 2.31 -26.55
CA ILE A 242 -8.23 1.85 -27.55
C ILE A 242 -7.71 3.07 -28.26
N THR A 243 -6.39 3.30 -28.23
CA THR A 243 -5.74 4.45 -28.83
C THR A 243 -4.78 4.00 -29.93
N ASN A 244 -4.86 4.67 -31.06
CA ASN A 244 -3.86 4.65 -32.12
C ASN A 244 -2.98 5.89 -32.04
#